data_AF-A0AAX4PCS3-F1
#
_entry.id   AF-A0AAX4PCS3-F1
#
_cell.length_a   1.000
_cell.length_b   1.000
_cell.length_c   1.000
_cell.angle_alpha   90.00
_cell.angle_beta   90.00
_cell.angle_gamma   90.00
#
_symmetry.space_group_name_H-M   'P 1'
#
loop_
_entity.id
_entity.type
_entity.pdbx_description
1 polymer ?
#
loop_
_entity_poly.entity_id
_entity_poly.type
_entity_poly.pdbx_seq_one_letter_code
_entity_poly.pdbx_strand_id
1 'polypeptide(L)'
;MVRCETTLKSWGELQDIVRRSKERAENQGILGNLRRLKADQDEYDAFLKVVQEEWKSLDDFILHKVFGCERRSTTDDGGTIRSTCDKPAGAERLLKWAENDFPYALEKNIRHYLLWSTKELSTDELSQQVADFVDTEQYVYFVNPPHLRSVRKVWHAHVLFKIEGK
;
A
#
# COMPACT_ATOMS: atom_id res chain seq x y z
N MET A 1 1.89 17.45 -25.68
CA MET A 1 1.91 16.84 -24.33
C MET A 1 0.79 15.80 -24.30
N VAL A 2 1.10 14.52 -24.51
CA VAL A 2 0.07 13.47 -24.59
C VAL A 2 -0.48 13.26 -23.18
N ARG A 3 -1.74 13.64 -22.95
CA ARG A 3 -2.45 13.26 -21.72
C ARG A 3 -2.67 11.76 -21.80
N CYS A 4 -1.84 10.99 -21.12
CA CYS A 4 -2.08 9.56 -20.94
C CYS A 4 -3.20 9.45 -19.90
N GLU A 5 -4.44 9.42 -20.38
CA GLU A 5 -5.59 9.13 -19.54
C GLU A 5 -5.42 7.72 -18.98
N THR A 6 -5.38 7.60 -17.65
CA THR A 6 -5.26 6.29 -17.00
C THR A 6 -6.59 5.57 -17.15
N THR A 7 -6.56 4.38 -17.75
CA THR A 7 -7.71 3.49 -17.90
C THR A 7 -7.70 2.40 -16.83
N LEU A 8 -8.86 1.78 -16.61
CA LEU A 8 -8.96 0.59 -15.77
C LEU A 8 -8.08 -0.53 -16.35
N LYS A 9 -7.34 -1.21 -15.47
CA LYS A 9 -6.55 -2.38 -15.80
C LYS A 9 -7.38 -3.65 -15.66
N SER A 10 -7.38 -4.44 -16.72
CA SER A 10 -7.92 -5.79 -16.71
C SER A 10 -7.09 -6.73 -15.84
N TRP A 11 -7.70 -7.86 -15.45
CA TRP A 11 -6.98 -8.91 -14.72
C TRP A 11 -5.73 -9.40 -15.48
N GLY A 12 -5.84 -9.59 -16.79
CA GLY A 12 -4.72 -10.06 -17.62
C GLY A 12 -3.57 -9.06 -17.71
N GLU A 13 -3.87 -7.77 -17.89
CA GLU A 13 -2.85 -6.70 -17.86
C GLU A 13 -2.16 -6.63 -16.50
N LEU A 14 -2.92 -6.75 -15.42
CA LEU A 14 -2.39 -6.72 -14.07
C LEU A 14 -1.42 -7.89 -13.82
N GLN A 15 -1.81 -9.10 -14.20
CA GLN A 15 -0.94 -10.28 -14.11
C GLN A 15 0.35 -10.08 -14.92
N ASP A 16 0.28 -9.55 -16.14
CA ASP A 16 1.46 -9.29 -16.96
C ASP A 16 2.41 -8.29 -16.32
N ILE A 17 1.88 -7.17 -15.81
CA ILE A 17 2.66 -6.12 -15.13
C ILE A 17 3.41 -6.70 -13.93
N VAL A 18 2.72 -7.40 -13.04
CA VAL A 18 3.33 -7.94 -11.82
C VAL A 18 4.34 -9.04 -12.16
N ARG A 19 4.01 -9.94 -13.08
CA ARG A 19 4.92 -10.99 -13.56
C ARG A 19 6.22 -10.39 -14.09
N ARG A 20 6.13 -9.41 -15.00
CA ARG A 20 7.30 -8.75 -15.62
C ARG A 20 8.14 -7.97 -14.62
N SER A 21 7.52 -7.35 -13.62
CA SER A 21 8.25 -6.66 -12.54
C SER A 21 9.13 -7.58 -11.69
N LYS A 22 8.82 -8.89 -11.66
CA LYS A 22 9.55 -9.90 -10.88
C LYS A 22 10.64 -10.63 -11.69
N GLU A 23 10.62 -10.52 -13.02
CA GLU A 23 11.58 -11.22 -13.89
C GLU A 23 13.02 -10.73 -13.65
N ARG A 24 13.20 -9.43 -13.46
CA ARG A 24 14.51 -8.80 -13.24
C ARG A 24 14.39 -7.54 -12.39
N ALA A 25 15.44 -7.19 -11.65
CA ALA A 25 15.44 -6.05 -10.75
C ALA A 25 15.18 -4.71 -11.48
N GLU A 26 15.71 -4.55 -12.68
CA GLU A 26 15.51 -3.35 -13.52
C GLU A 26 14.05 -3.15 -13.96
N ASN A 27 13.24 -4.22 -13.96
CA ASN A 27 11.84 -4.17 -14.38
C ASN A 27 10.89 -3.66 -13.29
N GLN A 28 11.37 -3.43 -12.06
CA GLN A 28 10.51 -2.98 -10.96
C GLN A 28 9.79 -1.65 -11.26
N GLY A 29 10.37 -0.80 -12.11
CA GLY A 29 9.73 0.45 -12.54
C GLY A 29 8.42 0.27 -13.32
N ILE A 30 8.17 -0.92 -13.89
CA ILE A 30 6.92 -1.23 -14.61
C ILE A 30 5.70 -1.14 -13.68
N LEU A 31 5.87 -1.35 -12.36
CA LEU A 31 4.81 -1.16 -11.38
C LEU A 31 4.27 0.29 -11.36
N GLY A 32 5.02 1.27 -11.85
CA GLY A 32 4.56 2.66 -12.04
C GLY A 32 3.46 2.83 -13.09
N ASN A 33 3.12 1.76 -13.83
CA ASN A 33 1.96 1.70 -14.71
C ASN A 33 0.66 1.37 -13.96
N LEU A 34 0.75 0.90 -12.71
CA LEU A 34 -0.40 0.73 -11.81
C LEU A 34 -0.71 2.08 -11.17
N ARG A 35 -1.51 2.87 -11.89
CA ARG A 35 -1.91 4.23 -11.51
C ARG A 35 -3.36 4.23 -11.04
N ARG A 36 -3.76 5.33 -10.40
CA ARG A 36 -5.15 5.61 -10.05
C ARG A 36 -5.87 6.31 -11.19
N LEU A 37 -7.20 6.29 -11.18
CA LEU A 37 -7.96 7.20 -12.03
C LEU A 37 -7.70 8.64 -11.60
N LYS A 38 -7.96 9.60 -12.49
CA LYS A 38 -7.70 11.01 -12.20
C LYS A 38 -8.49 11.50 -10.97
N ALA A 39 -9.75 11.11 -10.84
CA ALA A 39 -10.59 11.48 -9.70
C ALA A 39 -10.02 10.92 -8.38
N ASP A 40 -9.73 9.61 -8.33
CA ASP A 40 -9.14 8.96 -7.16
C ASP A 40 -7.75 9.54 -6.81
N GLN A 41 -6.98 9.95 -7.81
CA GLN A 41 -5.70 10.62 -7.61
C GLN A 41 -5.88 12.01 -6.97
N ASP A 42 -6.90 12.76 -7.39
CA ASP A 42 -7.22 14.07 -6.80
C ASP A 42 -7.68 13.94 -5.35
N GLU A 43 -8.49 12.92 -5.04
CA GLU A 43 -8.89 12.59 -3.68
C GLU A 43 -7.69 12.20 -2.81
N TYR A 44 -6.80 11.37 -3.34
CA TYR A 44 -5.56 11.01 -2.67
C TYR A 44 -4.68 12.24 -2.39
N ASP A 45 -4.50 13.12 -3.37
CA ASP A 45 -3.70 14.34 -3.22
C ASP A 45 -4.32 15.31 -2.21
N ALA A 46 -5.65 15.42 -2.16
CA ALA A 46 -6.36 16.20 -1.15
C ALA A 46 -6.18 15.60 0.25
N PHE A 47 -6.30 14.28 0.37
CA PHE A 47 -6.07 13.56 1.62
C PHE A 47 -4.64 13.76 2.14
N LEU A 48 -3.64 13.70 1.26
CA LEU A 48 -2.24 13.93 1.66
C LEU A 48 -2.02 15.33 2.26
N LYS A 49 -2.72 16.35 1.78
CA LYS A 49 -2.64 17.71 2.35
C LYS A 49 -3.17 17.73 3.78
N VAL A 50 -4.33 17.11 4.02
CA VAL A 50 -4.93 17.00 5.37
C VAL A 50 -3.98 16.26 6.31
N VAL A 51 -3.38 15.15 5.85
CA VAL A 51 -2.39 14.41 6.65
C VAL A 51 -1.19 15.29 6.98
N GLN A 52 -0.66 16.07 6.04
CA GLN A 52 0.50 16.94 6.26
C GLN A 52 0.22 18.11 7.20
N GLU A 53 -1.04 18.54 7.33
CA GLU A 53 -1.45 19.58 8.28
C GLU A 53 -1.48 19.07 9.72
N GLU A 54 -1.96 17.84 9.94
CA GLU A 54 -2.17 17.29 11.29
C GLU A 54 -0.98 16.44 11.75
N TRP A 55 -0.34 15.70 10.84
CA TRP A 55 0.67 14.69 11.13
C TRP A 55 2.05 15.11 10.63
N LYS A 56 3.07 14.76 11.39
CA LYS A 56 4.46 14.99 10.98
C LYS A 56 4.82 14.23 9.70
N SER A 57 4.26 13.05 9.49
CA SER A 57 4.46 12.28 8.28
C SER A 57 3.30 11.33 7.99
N LEU A 58 3.19 10.89 6.73
CA LEU A 58 2.26 9.83 6.36
C LEU A 58 2.60 8.51 7.09
N ASP A 59 3.88 8.25 7.38
CA ASP A 59 4.28 7.10 8.18
C ASP A 59 3.66 7.17 9.61
N ASP A 60 3.70 8.35 10.26
CA ASP A 60 3.08 8.56 11.58
C ASP A 60 1.57 8.31 11.54
N PHE A 61 0.90 8.86 10.52
CA PHE A 61 -0.53 8.64 10.30
C PHE A 61 -0.84 7.14 10.15
N ILE A 62 -0.08 6.41 9.34
CA ILE A 62 -0.29 4.97 9.12
C ILE A 62 -0.06 4.16 10.39
N LEU A 63 1.00 4.46 11.16
CA LEU A 63 1.25 3.80 12.45
C LEU A 63 0.07 3.97 13.41
N HIS A 64 -0.55 5.14 13.43
CA HIS A 64 -1.76 5.36 14.23
C HIS A 64 -2.99 4.66 13.63
N LYS A 65 -3.33 4.95 12.37
CA LYS A 65 -4.54 4.44 11.70
C LYS A 65 -4.59 2.92 11.67
N VAL A 66 -3.49 2.28 11.26
CA VAL A 66 -3.45 0.85 10.99
C VAL A 66 -3.09 0.03 12.23
N PHE A 67 -2.11 0.51 13.02
CA PHE A 67 -1.59 -0.24 14.16
C PHE A 67 -2.09 0.26 15.52
N GLY A 68 -2.85 1.35 15.56
CA GLY A 68 -3.38 1.92 16.80
C GLY A 68 -2.31 2.55 17.69
N CYS A 69 -1.15 2.91 17.13
CA CYS A 69 -0.04 3.45 17.91
C CYS A 69 -0.39 4.83 18.49
N GLU A 70 0.15 5.13 19.67
CA GLU A 70 -0.18 6.33 20.42
C GLU A 70 0.22 7.60 19.69
N ARG A 71 -0.67 8.59 19.72
CA ARG A 71 -0.42 9.94 19.24
C ARG A 71 0.34 10.71 20.31
N ARG A 72 1.42 11.37 19.92
CA ARG A 72 2.14 12.34 20.76
C ARG A 72 2.28 13.64 20.00
N SER A 73 1.73 14.71 20.57
CA SER A 73 1.94 16.05 20.06
C SER A 73 3.38 16.47 20.35
N THR A 74 4.07 17.00 19.35
CA THR A 74 5.39 17.60 19.58
C THR A 74 5.30 19.10 19.68
N THR A 75 5.86 19.67 20.74
CA THR A 75 5.94 21.11 20.98
C THR A 75 6.92 21.82 20.06
N ASP A 76 7.80 21.07 19.40
CA ASP A 76 9.01 21.62 18.78
C ASP A 76 8.80 22.09 17.33
N ASP A 77 7.74 21.59 16.66
CA ASP A 77 7.48 21.82 15.22
C ASP A 77 6.02 22.28 14.97
N GLY A 78 5.54 23.29 15.70
CA GLY A 78 4.22 23.90 15.44
C GLY A 78 3.00 23.04 15.81
N GLY A 79 3.16 22.02 16.66
CA GLY A 79 2.05 21.22 17.21
C GLY A 79 1.65 19.97 16.40
N THR A 80 2.41 19.60 15.36
CA THR A 80 2.13 18.38 14.57
C THR A 80 2.23 17.09 15.40
N ILE A 81 1.49 16.07 14.98
CA ILE A 81 1.39 14.79 15.68
C ILE A 81 2.45 13.81 15.16
N ARG A 82 3.14 13.16 16.09
CA ARG A 82 3.95 11.97 15.82
C ARG A 82 3.26 10.73 16.38
N SER A 83 3.54 9.59 15.79
CA SER A 83 3.07 8.30 16.31
C SER A 83 4.26 7.47 16.77
N THR A 84 4.17 6.97 18.00
CA THR A 84 5.14 6.01 18.51
C THR A 84 4.45 4.72 18.82
N CYS A 85 4.84 3.66 18.11
CA CYS A 85 4.59 2.31 18.58
C CYS A 85 5.67 2.02 19.62
N ASP A 86 5.43 2.40 20.87
CA ASP A 86 6.31 2.04 21.98
C ASP A 86 6.25 0.52 22.14
N LYS A 87 7.09 -0.16 21.37
CA LYS A 87 7.27 -1.59 21.46
C LYS A 87 8.20 -1.82 22.65
N PRO A 88 7.81 -2.63 23.65
CA PRO A 88 8.79 -3.18 24.57
C PRO A 88 9.94 -3.81 23.77
N ALA A 89 11.17 -3.67 24.23
CA ALA A 89 12.31 -4.34 23.59
C ALA A 89 11.99 -5.84 23.46
N GLY A 90 11.89 -6.35 22.23
CA GLY A 90 11.47 -7.73 21.94
C GLY A 90 10.03 -7.93 21.45
N ALA A 91 9.22 -6.87 21.31
CA ALA A 91 7.84 -7.03 20.85
C ALA A 91 7.74 -7.64 19.44
N GLU A 92 6.74 -8.51 19.29
CA GLU A 92 6.45 -9.23 18.05
C GLU A 92 6.17 -8.30 16.86
N ARG A 93 6.39 -8.83 15.66
CA ARG A 93 6.02 -8.18 14.40
C ARG A 93 4.50 -8.05 14.36
N LEU A 94 3.99 -6.83 14.24
CA LEU A 94 2.57 -6.59 14.02
C LEU A 94 2.27 -6.68 12.52
N LEU A 95 1.23 -7.44 12.18
CA LEU A 95 0.68 -7.61 10.84
C LEU A 95 -0.77 -7.13 10.81
N LYS A 96 -1.16 -6.38 9.78
CA LYS A 96 -2.54 -5.90 9.60
C LYS A 96 -2.93 -5.92 8.12
N TRP A 97 -4.06 -6.56 7.84
CA TRP A 97 -4.73 -6.48 6.55
C TRP A 97 -5.70 -5.29 6.54
N ALA A 98 -5.66 -4.52 5.46
CA ALA A 98 -6.60 -3.43 5.22
C ALA A 98 -6.93 -3.33 3.74
N GLU A 99 -8.17 -2.97 3.41
CA GLU A 99 -8.48 -2.55 2.04
C GLU A 99 -7.75 -1.23 1.75
N ASN A 100 -7.25 -1.07 0.52
CA ASN A 100 -6.57 0.15 0.13
C ASN A 100 -7.59 1.26 -0.04
N ASP A 101 -7.51 2.31 0.79
CA ASP A 101 -8.42 3.46 0.72
C ASP A 101 -8.34 4.20 -0.63
N PHE A 102 -7.20 4.08 -1.32
CA PHE A 102 -6.95 4.73 -2.61
C PHE A 102 -6.46 3.68 -3.62
N PRO A 103 -7.37 2.82 -4.11
CA PRO A 103 -7.03 1.71 -4.98
C PRO A 103 -6.48 2.20 -6.33
N TYR A 104 -5.87 1.27 -7.08
CA TYR A 104 -5.46 1.56 -8.45
C TYR A 104 -6.69 1.52 -9.37
N ALA A 105 -6.53 2.07 -10.58
CA ALA A 105 -7.53 1.99 -11.64
C ALA A 105 -7.63 0.53 -12.12
N LEU A 106 -8.46 -0.27 -11.46
CA LEU A 106 -8.65 -1.71 -11.72
C LEU A 106 -10.11 -1.99 -12.09
N GLU A 107 -10.36 -3.06 -12.84
CA GLU A 107 -11.73 -3.54 -13.07
C GLU A 107 -12.48 -3.75 -11.75
N LYS A 108 -13.81 -3.53 -11.77
CA LYS A 108 -14.66 -3.52 -10.56
C LYS A 108 -14.65 -4.83 -9.75
N ASN A 109 -14.32 -5.93 -10.40
CA ASN A 109 -14.22 -7.26 -9.79
C ASN A 109 -12.80 -7.57 -9.27
N ILE A 110 -11.91 -6.59 -9.18
CA ILE A 110 -10.58 -6.74 -8.59
C ILE A 110 -10.55 -5.95 -7.28
N ARG A 111 -10.26 -6.63 -6.18
CA ARG A 111 -10.07 -6.01 -4.87
C ARG A 111 -8.61 -5.66 -4.66
N HIS A 112 -8.36 -4.56 -3.93
CA HIS A 112 -7.02 -4.09 -3.63
C HIS A 112 -6.84 -3.95 -2.13
N TYR A 113 -6.05 -4.84 -1.56
CA TYR A 113 -5.67 -4.86 -0.15
C TYR A 113 -4.20 -4.52 0.03
N LEU A 114 -3.89 -4.07 1.25
CA LEU A 114 -2.55 -3.86 1.74
C LEU A 114 -2.32 -4.81 2.93
N LEU A 115 -1.23 -5.56 2.88
CA LEU A 115 -0.67 -6.23 4.05
C LEU A 115 0.39 -5.32 4.65
N TRP A 116 0.04 -4.69 5.77
CA TRP A 116 0.95 -3.83 6.53
C TRP A 116 1.77 -4.64 7.53
N SER A 117 3.03 -4.27 7.68
CA SER A 117 3.90 -4.83 8.71
C SER A 117 4.84 -3.81 9.31
N THR A 118 5.07 -3.95 10.61
CA THR A 118 6.07 -3.18 11.35
C THR A 118 7.51 -3.68 11.16
N LYS A 119 7.69 -4.84 10.53
CA LYS A 119 8.99 -5.40 10.10
C LYS A 119 8.81 -6.06 8.74
N GLU A 120 9.79 -5.95 7.85
CA GLU A 120 9.73 -6.61 6.54
C GLU A 120 9.50 -8.12 6.67
N LEU A 121 8.69 -8.67 5.75
CA LEU A 121 8.48 -10.11 5.62
C LEU A 121 9.46 -10.66 4.58
N SER A 122 9.90 -11.89 4.80
CA SER A 122 10.53 -12.65 3.72
C SER A 122 9.53 -12.96 2.61
N THR A 123 10.03 -13.36 1.44
CA THR A 123 9.19 -13.78 0.32
C THR A 123 8.25 -14.94 0.71
N ASP A 124 8.75 -15.92 1.46
CA ASP A 124 7.98 -17.09 1.86
C ASP A 124 6.91 -16.73 2.90
N GLU A 125 7.24 -15.86 3.87
CA GLU A 125 6.28 -15.36 4.84
C GLU A 125 5.15 -14.57 4.15
N LEU A 126 5.49 -13.68 3.21
CA LEU A 126 4.50 -12.93 2.44
C LEU A 126 3.63 -13.88 1.60
N SER A 127 4.24 -14.86 0.93
CA SER A 127 3.51 -15.85 0.14
C SER A 127 2.49 -16.61 1.00
N GLN A 128 2.90 -17.07 2.19
CA GLN A 128 2.02 -17.78 3.12
C GLN A 128 0.88 -16.88 3.61
N GLN A 129 1.19 -15.65 4.02
CA GLN A 129 0.16 -14.71 4.49
C GLN A 129 -0.90 -14.41 3.41
N VAL A 130 -0.48 -14.25 2.15
CA VAL A 130 -1.39 -14.02 1.04
C VAL A 130 -2.26 -15.25 0.76
N ALA A 131 -1.66 -16.44 0.76
CA ALA A 131 -2.39 -17.70 0.55
C ALA A 131 -3.43 -17.95 1.66
N ASP A 132 -3.12 -17.60 2.91
CA ASP A 132 -4.05 -17.75 4.04
C ASP A 132 -5.20 -16.72 4.00
N PHE A 133 -4.99 -15.55 3.37
CA PHE A 133 -5.94 -14.45 3.35
C PHE A 133 -6.90 -14.50 2.15
N VAL A 134 -6.43 -14.99 1.00
CA VAL A 134 -7.16 -14.92 -0.27
C VAL A 134 -7.77 -16.28 -0.62
N ASP A 135 -9.10 -16.34 -0.70
CA ASP A 135 -9.87 -17.56 -1.01
C ASP A 135 -10.06 -17.79 -2.53
N THR A 136 -9.06 -17.45 -3.34
CA THR A 136 -9.07 -17.65 -4.79
C THR A 136 -7.66 -17.86 -5.31
N GLU A 137 -7.51 -18.61 -6.40
CA GLU A 137 -6.25 -18.73 -7.14
C GLU A 137 -5.96 -17.50 -8.00
N GLN A 138 -6.93 -16.60 -8.18
CA GLN A 138 -6.78 -15.39 -8.99
C GLN A 138 -6.30 -14.23 -8.13
N TYR A 139 -5.03 -14.29 -7.72
CA TYR A 139 -4.36 -13.22 -6.98
C TYR A 139 -2.96 -12.90 -7.53
N VAL A 140 -2.53 -11.66 -7.28
CA VAL A 140 -1.14 -11.22 -7.43
C VAL A 140 -0.76 -10.36 -6.23
N TYR A 141 0.52 -10.39 -5.87
CA TYR A 141 1.04 -9.52 -4.82
C TYR A 141 2.44 -9.03 -5.16
N PHE A 142 2.77 -7.84 -4.66
CA PHE A 142 4.06 -7.18 -4.84
C PHE A 142 4.30 -6.11 -3.79
N VAL A 143 5.56 -5.72 -3.62
CA VAL A 143 5.97 -4.57 -2.83
C VAL A 143 6.49 -3.53 -3.81
N ASN A 144 5.96 -2.31 -3.79
CA ASN A 144 6.48 -1.24 -4.63
C ASN A 144 7.99 -1.01 -4.34
N PRO A 145 8.84 -0.70 -5.34
CA PRO A 145 10.22 -0.31 -5.07
C PRO A 145 10.28 1.03 -4.33
N PRO A 146 11.38 1.36 -3.63
CA PRO A 146 11.47 2.55 -2.80
C PRO A 146 11.09 3.88 -3.48
N HIS A 147 11.38 4.02 -4.78
CA HIS A 147 11.05 5.22 -5.56
C HIS A 147 9.56 5.34 -5.94
N LEU A 148 8.76 4.28 -5.75
CA LEU A 148 7.31 4.26 -6.01
C LEU A 148 6.47 4.22 -4.72
N ARG A 149 7.09 4.12 -3.53
CA ARG A 149 6.36 4.08 -2.26
C ARG A 149 6.02 5.49 -1.76
N SER A 150 4.76 5.69 -1.39
CA SER A 150 4.34 6.90 -0.66
C SER A 150 4.64 6.81 0.85
N VAL A 151 4.53 5.61 1.43
CA VAL A 151 4.87 5.31 2.83
C VAL A 151 6.22 4.60 2.86
N ARG A 152 7.22 5.18 3.53
CA ARG A 152 8.63 4.75 3.35
C ARG A 152 9.13 3.87 4.48
N LYS A 153 8.70 4.14 5.71
CA LYS A 153 9.19 3.49 6.92
C LYS A 153 8.32 2.30 7.34
N VAL A 154 7.03 2.33 7.01
CA VAL A 154 6.11 1.23 7.30
C VAL A 154 6.07 0.29 6.09
N TRP A 155 6.49 -0.95 6.29
CA TRP A 155 6.50 -1.96 5.23
C TRP A 155 5.07 -2.35 4.85
N HIS A 156 4.81 -2.48 3.56
CA HIS A 156 3.52 -2.95 3.05
C HIS A 156 3.65 -3.64 1.70
N ALA A 157 2.87 -4.70 1.52
CA ALA A 157 2.66 -5.35 0.22
C ALA A 157 1.27 -4.99 -0.33
N HIS A 158 1.19 -4.79 -1.63
CA HIS A 158 -0.06 -4.72 -2.37
C HIS A 158 -0.51 -6.13 -2.71
N VAL A 159 -1.78 -6.43 -2.44
CA VAL A 159 -2.40 -7.73 -2.71
C VAL A 159 -3.67 -7.48 -3.49
N LEU A 160 -3.72 -7.99 -4.71
CA LEU A 160 -4.79 -7.77 -5.66
C LEU A 160 -5.37 -9.12 -6.02
N PHE A 161 -6.69 -9.27 -5.92
CA PHE A 161 -7.34 -10.54 -6.26
C PHE A 161 -8.70 -10.32 -6.88
N LYS A 162 -9.10 -11.24 -7.74
CA LYS A 162 -10.39 -11.19 -8.41
C LYS A 162 -11.47 -11.76 -7.50
N ILE A 163 -12.59 -11.06 -7.38
CA ILE A 163 -13.80 -11.60 -6.78
C ILE A 163 -14.68 -12.15 -7.90
N GLU A 164 -15.16 -13.38 -7.74
CA GLU A 164 -16.20 -13.90 -8.63
C GLU A 164 -17.49 -13.12 -8.37
N GLY A 165 -18.17 -12.71 -9.44
CA GLY A 165 -19.46 -12.05 -9.32
C GLY A 165 -20.47 -13.02 -8.72
N LYS A 166 -21.02 -12.68 -7.56
CA LYS A 166 -22.30 -13.24 -7.12
C LYS A 166 -23.43 -12.60 -7.90
#